data_AF-A0A1H0KP77-F1
#
_entry.id   AF-A0A1H0KP77-F1
#
_cell.length_a   1.000
_cell.length_b   1.000
_cell.length_c   1.000
_cell.angle_alpha   90.00
_cell.angle_beta   90.00
_cell.angle_gamma   90.00
#
_symmetry.space_group_name_H-M   'P 1'
#
loop_
_entity.id
_entity.type
_entity.pdbx_description
1 polymer ?
#
loop_
_entity_poly.entity_id
_entity_poly.type
_entity_poly.pdbx_seq_one_letter_code
_entity_poly.pdbx_strand_id
1 'polypeptide(L)'
;MALPHTGSLNQSTELLRIETNLFNLYIQGKPFHPTVETLNLHRNVDEEWVDAHFHAAPLVDSLVIDSISVFSHEHRAMTSWSSDDVCTPTFYETQAYELVIEKKADIALTFHHDNIHVRQAVKPLGKMILSGILNFQNEVGLSELELRLNGEAIFRL
;
A
#
# COMPACT_ATOMS: atom_id res chain seq x y z
N MET A 1 28.95 29.93 -5.71
CA MET A 1 28.83 28.57 -5.15
C MET A 1 27.44 28.47 -4.54
N ALA A 2 26.53 27.79 -5.23
CA ALA A 2 25.13 27.70 -4.83
C ALA A 2 24.97 26.55 -3.81
N LEU A 3 24.36 26.87 -2.67
CA LEU A 3 23.92 25.89 -1.67
C LEU A 3 22.89 24.95 -2.34
N PRO A 4 22.98 23.61 -2.17
CA PRO A 4 21.89 22.74 -2.55
C PRO A 4 20.71 23.01 -1.62
N HIS A 5 19.55 23.30 -2.21
CA HIS A 5 18.27 23.38 -1.51
C HIS A 5 17.97 22.01 -0.89
N THR A 6 18.33 21.82 0.37
CA THR A 6 17.86 20.72 1.21
C THR A 6 16.39 20.94 1.56
N GLY A 7 15.52 20.70 0.57
CA GLY A 7 14.11 20.41 0.78
C GLY A 7 13.98 19.03 1.42
N SER A 8 14.10 19.00 2.75
CA SER A 8 14.01 17.80 3.58
C SER A 8 12.68 17.05 3.38
N LEU A 9 12.79 15.80 2.88
CA LEU A 9 12.15 14.58 3.40
C LEU A 9 10.64 14.61 3.70
N ASN A 10 9.83 15.13 2.77
CA ASN A 10 8.36 14.99 2.83
C ASN A 10 7.80 14.34 1.55
N GLN A 11 8.60 13.51 0.90
CA GLN A 11 8.18 12.79 -0.30
C GLN A 11 7.53 11.47 0.13
N SER A 12 6.22 11.38 -0.03
CA SER A 12 5.54 10.09 -0.03
C SER A 12 6.17 9.23 -1.13
N THR A 13 6.63 8.03 -0.79
CA THR A 13 7.16 7.07 -1.77
C THR A 13 6.10 6.00 -2.03
N GLU A 14 6.14 5.41 -3.22
CA GLU A 14 5.42 4.19 -3.51
C GLU A 14 6.03 3.06 -2.68
N LEU A 15 5.19 2.38 -1.90
CA LEU A 15 5.56 1.24 -1.07
C LEU A 15 5.10 -0.07 -1.69
N LEU A 16 3.92 -0.06 -2.31
CA LEU A 16 3.35 -1.18 -3.03
C LEU A 16 2.71 -0.69 -4.32
N ARG A 17 2.95 -1.44 -5.38
CA ARG A 17 2.30 -1.27 -6.67
C ARG A 17 1.84 -2.64 -7.17
N ILE A 18 0.56 -2.73 -7.52
CA ILE A 18 -0.03 -3.92 -8.12
C ILE A 18 -0.64 -3.50 -9.44
N GLU A 19 -0.15 -4.09 -10.53
CA GLU A 19 -0.68 -3.84 -11.87
C GLU A 19 -1.55 -5.03 -12.27
N THR A 20 -2.77 -4.75 -12.72
CA THR A 20 -3.71 -5.77 -13.20
C THR A 20 -4.30 -5.37 -14.53
N ASN A 21 -4.92 -6.31 -15.25
CA ASN A 21 -5.61 -6.01 -16.50
C ASN A 21 -6.78 -5.00 -16.38
N LEU A 22 -7.36 -4.82 -15.18
CA LEU A 22 -8.54 -3.95 -14.96
C LEU A 22 -8.21 -2.63 -14.26
N PHE A 23 -7.24 -2.62 -13.36
CA PHE A 23 -6.83 -1.45 -12.57
C PHE A 23 -5.36 -1.53 -12.15
N ASN A 24 -4.80 -0.40 -11.73
CA ASN A 24 -3.54 -0.33 -11.01
C ASN A 24 -3.84 0.10 -9.58
N LEU A 25 -3.21 -0.54 -8.60
CA LEU A 25 -3.30 -0.19 -7.19
C LEU A 25 -1.93 0.28 -6.71
N TYR A 26 -1.93 1.39 -5.99
CA TYR A 26 -0.75 2.01 -5.39
C TYR A 26 -1.02 2.25 -3.91
N ILE A 27 -0.06 1.89 -3.07
CA ILE A 27 0.00 2.36 -1.69
C ILE A 27 1.22 3.25 -1.55
N GLN A 28 0.97 4.52 -1.24
CA GLN A 28 1.98 5.53 -1.03
C GLN A 28 2.02 5.91 0.45
N GLY A 29 3.21 6.14 0.96
CA GLY A 29 3.38 6.49 2.37
C GLY A 29 4.72 7.14 2.64
N LYS A 30 4.93 7.57 3.87
CA LYS A 30 6.25 8.05 4.29
C LYS A 30 7.14 6.84 4.54
N PRO A 31 8.29 6.71 3.85
CA PRO A 31 9.25 5.64 4.14
C PRO A 31 10.01 5.87 5.46
N PHE A 32 9.91 7.07 6.04
CA PHE A 32 10.64 7.45 7.26
C PHE A 32 9.73 8.18 8.25
N HIS A 33 9.77 7.75 9.51
CA HIS A 33 9.14 8.47 10.63
C HIS A 33 10.19 9.37 11.31
N PRO A 34 9.94 10.69 11.44
CA PRO A 34 10.94 11.63 11.96
C PRO A 34 11.37 11.35 13.42
N THR A 35 10.54 10.67 14.21
CA THR A 35 10.88 10.32 15.61
C THR A 35 11.72 9.04 15.74
N VAL A 36 11.76 8.18 14.72
CA VAL A 36 12.50 6.90 14.78
C VAL A 36 14.00 7.12 14.55
N GLU A 37 14.38 8.11 13.74
CA GLU A 37 15.77 8.54 13.59
C GLU A 37 16.33 9.22 14.85
N THR A 38 15.48 9.80 15.71
CA THR A 38 15.94 10.42 16.97
C THR A 38 16.26 9.37 18.05
N LEU A 39 15.70 8.17 17.94
CA LEU A 39 15.77 7.14 19.00
C LEU A 39 16.68 5.95 18.67
N ASN A 40 17.29 5.86 17.47
CA ASN A 40 18.18 4.73 17.11
C ASN A 40 17.58 3.35 17.47
N LEU A 41 16.27 3.15 17.24
CA LEU A 41 15.60 1.87 17.50
C LEU A 41 15.93 0.79 16.44
N HIS A 42 17.14 0.83 15.87
CA HIS A 42 17.77 -0.34 15.27
C HIS A 42 18.41 -1.19 16.39
N ARG A 43 17.61 -1.70 17.32
CA ARG A 43 17.92 -2.84 18.21
C ARG A 43 16.92 -2.88 19.35
N ASN A 44 16.00 -3.83 19.28
CA ASN A 44 15.95 -4.79 20.37
C ASN A 44 16.52 -6.11 19.85
N VAL A 45 17.56 -6.55 20.55
CA VAL A 45 18.07 -7.92 20.57
C VAL A 45 16.96 -8.74 21.21
N ASP A 46 16.48 -9.80 20.57
CA ASP A 46 15.26 -10.56 20.91
C ASP A 46 13.96 -9.85 20.54
N GLU A 47 13.55 -9.91 19.27
CA GLU A 47 12.13 -9.92 18.88
C GLU A 47 12.09 -10.27 17.38
N GLU A 48 11.51 -11.42 17.09
CA GLU A 48 11.35 -11.99 15.76
C GLU A 48 10.87 -10.92 14.78
N TRP A 49 11.53 -10.82 13.62
CA TRP A 49 11.00 -10.05 12.51
C TRP A 49 9.57 -10.55 12.32
N VAL A 50 8.57 -9.71 12.65
CA VAL A 50 7.18 -10.07 12.39
C VAL A 50 7.07 -10.07 10.88
N ASP A 51 7.14 -11.26 10.29
CA ASP A 51 6.95 -11.54 8.89
C ASP A 51 5.59 -10.95 8.47
N ALA A 52 5.61 -9.71 7.97
CA ALA A 52 4.43 -9.09 7.40
C ALA A 52 4.27 -9.63 5.99
N HIS A 53 3.60 -10.77 5.88
CA HIS A 53 3.13 -11.27 4.61
C HIS A 53 1.87 -10.48 4.21
N PHE A 54 1.92 -9.74 3.11
CA PHE A 54 0.71 -9.30 2.42
C PHE A 54 0.34 -10.34 1.36
N HIS A 55 -0.94 -10.49 1.04
CA HIS A 55 -1.40 -11.47 0.07
C HIS A 55 -2.33 -10.81 -0.95
N ALA A 56 -1.82 -10.54 -2.14
CA ALA A 56 -2.63 -10.06 -3.25
C ALA A 56 -3.20 -11.23 -4.06
N ALA A 57 -4.52 -11.38 -4.08
CA ALA A 57 -5.19 -12.46 -4.80
C ALA A 57 -6.35 -11.94 -5.68
N PRO A 58 -6.42 -12.38 -6.95
CA PRO A 58 -7.64 -12.27 -7.73
C PRO A 58 -8.68 -13.27 -7.19
N LEU A 59 -9.93 -12.82 -7.08
CA LEU A 59 -11.06 -13.64 -6.63
C LEU A 59 -11.89 -14.20 -7.80
N VAL A 60 -11.59 -13.75 -9.02
CA VAL A 60 -12.28 -14.12 -10.27
C VAL A 60 -11.26 -14.34 -11.39
N ASP A 61 -11.53 -15.28 -12.30
CA ASP A 61 -10.64 -15.59 -13.43
C ASP A 61 -10.46 -14.43 -14.43
N SER A 62 -11.39 -13.48 -14.43
CA SER A 62 -11.33 -12.31 -15.33
C SER A 62 -10.30 -11.27 -14.88
N LEU A 63 -9.80 -11.35 -13.65
CA LEU A 63 -8.77 -10.46 -13.12
C LEU A 63 -7.41 -11.17 -13.17
N VAL A 64 -6.46 -10.56 -13.87
CA VAL A 64 -5.09 -11.02 -14.00
C VAL A 64 -4.17 -9.99 -13.38
N ILE A 65 -3.32 -10.42 -12.43
CA ILE A 65 -2.24 -9.60 -11.88
C ILE A 65 -1.05 -9.71 -12.83
N ASP A 66 -0.68 -8.59 -13.44
CA ASP A 66 0.46 -8.49 -14.37
C ASP A 66 1.78 -8.46 -13.60
N SER A 67 1.83 -7.70 -12.50
CA SER A 67 3.02 -7.53 -11.67
C SER A 67 2.66 -7.04 -10.26
N ILE A 68 3.51 -7.38 -9.30
CA ILE A 68 3.51 -6.80 -7.96
C ILE A 68 4.92 -6.26 -7.74
N SER A 69 5.02 -5.01 -7.28
CA SER A 69 6.29 -4.38 -6.93
C SER A 69 6.19 -3.80 -5.54
N VAL A 70 7.23 -3.99 -4.75
CA VAL A 70 7.31 -3.54 -3.35
C VAL A 70 8.59 -2.74 -3.16
N PHE A 71 8.54 -1.72 -2.31
CA PHE A 71 9.70 -0.91 -2.01
C PHE A 71 10.70 -1.67 -1.11
N SER A 72 11.91 -1.89 -1.63
CA SER A 72 13.01 -2.48 -0.87
C SER A 72 13.85 -1.37 -0.21
N HIS A 73 13.96 -1.40 1.12
CA HIS A 73 14.83 -0.49 1.87
C HIS A 73 16.31 -0.63 1.49
N GLU A 74 16.76 -1.86 1.19
CA GLU A 74 18.14 -2.15 0.81
C GLU A 74 18.53 -1.48 -0.50
N HIS A 75 17.64 -1.54 -1.49
CA HIS A 75 17.88 -1.00 -2.83
C HIS A 75 17.37 0.43 -3.01
N ARG A 76 16.61 0.97 -2.03
CA ARG A 76 15.85 2.23 -2.11
C ARG A 76 15.08 2.36 -3.43
N ALA A 77 14.50 1.26 -3.89
CA ALA A 77 13.81 1.16 -5.16
C ALA A 77 12.66 0.16 -5.07
N MET A 78 11.69 0.30 -5.98
CA MET A 78 10.65 -0.70 -6.19
C MET A 78 11.29 -1.94 -6.83
N THR A 79 11.14 -3.08 -6.18
CA THR A 79 11.59 -4.37 -6.67
C THR A 79 10.38 -5.25 -6.96
N SER A 80 10.42 -6.00 -8.05
CA SER A 80 9.37 -6.98 -8.35
C SER A 80 9.27 -8.00 -7.21
N TRP A 81 8.06 -8.20 -6.69
CA TRP A 81 7.78 -9.15 -5.63
C TRP A 81 7.01 -10.35 -6.19
N SER A 82 7.39 -11.54 -5.74
CA SER A 82 6.69 -12.79 -6.02
C SER A 82 6.26 -13.44 -4.70
N SER A 83 5.24 -14.30 -4.71
CA SER A 83 4.73 -14.93 -3.48
C SER A 83 5.75 -15.78 -2.70
N ASP A 84 6.88 -16.14 -3.32
CA ASP A 84 8.02 -16.82 -2.69
C ASP A 84 9.06 -15.86 -2.08
N ASP A 85 8.95 -14.55 -2.32
CA ASP A 85 9.88 -13.55 -1.80
C ASP A 85 9.49 -13.08 -0.38
N VAL A 86 10.46 -13.12 0.53
CA VAL A 86 10.34 -12.56 1.87
C VAL A 86 10.27 -11.03 1.75
N CYS A 87 9.11 -10.46 2.03
CA CYS A 87 8.92 -9.02 2.06
C CYS A 87 9.28 -8.49 3.45
N THR A 88 10.21 -7.53 3.52
CA THR A 88 10.40 -6.79 4.79
C THR A 88 9.20 -5.88 5.03
N PRO A 89 8.63 -5.85 6.25
CA PRO A 89 7.46 -5.02 6.56
C PRO A 89 7.71 -3.56 6.20
N THR A 90 7.00 -3.06 5.20
CA THR A 90 7.04 -1.65 4.79
C THR A 90 5.85 -0.86 5.33
N PHE A 91 4.90 -1.54 5.97
CA PHE A 91 3.69 -0.97 6.57
C PHE A 91 3.80 -0.95 8.09
N TYR A 92 3.76 0.24 8.67
CA TYR A 92 3.76 0.51 10.10
C TYR A 92 2.35 0.89 10.53
N GLU A 93 1.82 0.21 11.54
CA GLU A 93 0.41 0.33 12.01
C GLU A 93 -0.03 1.75 12.38
N THR A 94 0.91 2.61 12.77
CA THR A 94 0.62 3.98 13.24
C THR A 94 0.71 5.05 12.15
N GLN A 95 1.01 4.66 10.90
CA GLN A 95 1.17 5.59 9.79
C GLN A 95 -0.07 5.67 8.91
N ALA A 96 -0.31 6.87 8.38
CA ALA A 96 -1.30 7.10 7.36
C ALA A 96 -0.71 6.77 5.98
N TYR A 97 -1.41 5.91 5.24
CA TYR A 97 -1.08 5.54 3.87
C TYR A 97 -2.08 6.13 2.90
N GLU A 98 -1.63 6.59 1.75
CA GLU A 98 -2.50 6.96 0.65
C GLU A 98 -2.70 5.73 -0.24
N LEU A 99 -3.94 5.27 -0.34
CA LEU A 99 -4.35 4.27 -1.31
C LEU A 99 -4.84 4.98 -2.56
N VAL A 100 -4.29 4.61 -3.71
CA VAL A 100 -4.74 5.08 -5.02
C VAL A 100 -5.06 3.87 -5.89
N ILE A 101 -6.24 3.86 -6.49
CA ILE A 101 -6.68 2.84 -7.44
C ILE A 101 -7.03 3.55 -8.74
N GLU A 102 -6.28 3.27 -9.80
CA GLU A 102 -6.50 3.79 -11.13
C GLU A 102 -7.15 2.71 -12.01
N LYS A 103 -8.36 2.96 -12.48
CA LYS A 103 -9.08 2.07 -13.40
C LYS A 103 -8.49 2.21 -14.80
N LYS A 104 -8.36 1.08 -15.52
CA LYS A 104 -7.93 1.08 -16.93
C LYS A 104 -9.10 1.29 -17.91
N ALA A 105 -10.34 1.16 -17.44
CA ALA A 105 -11.56 1.40 -18.21
C ALA A 105 -12.66 2.03 -17.34
N ASP A 106 -13.74 2.54 -17.97
CA ASP A 106 -14.91 3.08 -17.26
C ASP A 106 -15.76 1.93 -16.68
N ILE A 107 -15.24 1.33 -15.61
CA ILE A 107 -15.86 0.21 -14.90
C ILE A 107 -16.37 0.64 -13.53
N ALA A 108 -17.44 -0.01 -13.06
CA ALA A 108 -18.03 0.21 -11.75
C ALA A 108 -17.22 -0.51 -10.65
N LEU A 109 -15.94 -0.12 -10.52
CA LEU A 109 -15.05 -0.57 -9.46
C LEU A 109 -15.27 0.29 -8.20
N THR A 110 -15.38 -0.36 -7.06
CA THR A 110 -15.63 0.22 -5.73
C THR A 110 -14.71 -0.40 -4.69
N PHE A 111 -14.40 0.37 -3.64
CA PHE A 111 -13.57 -0.08 -2.53
C PHE A 111 -14.44 -0.54 -1.35
N HIS A 112 -14.06 -1.67 -0.75
CA HIS A 112 -14.71 -2.26 0.41
C HIS A 112 -13.67 -2.60 1.48
N HIS A 113 -14.06 -2.38 2.74
CA HIS A 113 -13.28 -2.71 3.93
C HIS A 113 -14.25 -2.92 5.09
N ASP A 114 -13.97 -3.84 6.01
CA ASP A 114 -14.87 -4.14 7.14
C ASP A 114 -15.09 -2.89 8.01
N ASN A 115 -14.01 -2.19 8.35
CA ASN A 115 -14.06 -0.90 9.01
C ASN A 115 -14.66 0.19 8.11
N ILE A 116 -15.83 0.71 8.52
CA ILE A 116 -16.56 1.76 7.79
C ILE A 116 -15.75 3.05 7.65
N HIS A 117 -14.90 3.40 8.61
CA HIS A 117 -14.10 4.63 8.56
C HIS A 117 -13.05 4.54 7.43
N VAL A 118 -12.39 3.38 7.32
CA VAL A 118 -11.43 3.08 6.24
C VAL A 118 -12.16 3.07 4.89
N ARG A 119 -13.32 2.41 4.83
CA ARG A 119 -14.16 2.36 3.62
C ARG A 119 -14.58 3.75 3.12
N GLN A 120 -15.00 4.63 4.03
CA GLN A 120 -15.45 5.99 3.70
C GLN A 120 -14.30 6.98 3.45
N ALA A 121 -13.07 6.63 3.83
CA ALA A 121 -11.89 7.44 3.53
C ALA A 121 -11.51 7.37 2.04
N VAL A 122 -11.78 6.24 1.38
CA VAL A 122 -11.53 6.05 -0.06
C VAL A 122 -12.70 6.59 -0.87
N LYS A 123 -12.44 7.63 -1.66
CA LYS A 123 -13.44 8.35 -2.45
C LYS A 123 -13.07 8.40 -3.92
N PRO A 124 -14.06 8.45 -4.82
CA PRO A 124 -13.79 8.65 -6.23
C PRO A 124 -13.24 10.06 -6.48
N LEU A 125 -12.09 10.12 -7.16
CA LEU A 125 -11.49 11.33 -7.68
C LEU A 125 -11.70 11.35 -9.21
N GLY A 126 -12.87 11.78 -9.63
CA GLY A 126 -13.33 11.63 -11.02
C GLY A 126 -13.84 10.21 -11.32
N LYS A 127 -13.81 9.82 -12.60
CA LYS A 127 -14.37 8.52 -13.05
C LYS A 127 -13.38 7.35 -12.91
N MET A 128 -12.11 7.66 -13.15
CA MET A 128 -11.05 6.66 -13.34
C MET A 128 -10.24 6.40 -12.08
N ILE A 129 -10.34 7.23 -11.04
CA ILE A 129 -9.48 7.12 -9.86
C ILE A 129 -10.33 6.99 -8.60
N LEU A 130 -9.96 6.08 -7.72
CA LEU A 130 -10.36 6.07 -6.31
C LEU A 130 -9.13 6.40 -5.47
N SER A 131 -9.23 7.33 -4.54
CA SER A 131 -8.13 7.65 -3.63
C SER A 131 -8.63 7.95 -2.23
N GLY A 132 -7.84 7.59 -1.23
CA GLY A 132 -8.12 7.88 0.16
C GLY A 132 -6.93 7.67 1.06
N ILE A 133 -6.97 8.34 2.21
CA ILE A 133 -5.96 8.14 3.26
C ILE A 133 -6.46 7.02 4.17
N LEU A 134 -5.79 5.87 4.11
CA LEU A 134 -5.97 4.76 5.03
C LEU A 134 -5.23 5.07 6.33
N ASN A 135 -5.97 5.10 7.42
CA ASN A 135 -5.42 5.09 8.76
C ASN A 135 -6.03 3.91 9.49
N PHE A 136 -5.22 2.88 9.72
CA PHE A 136 -5.62 1.64 10.36
C PHE A 136 -5.86 1.82 11.87
N GLN A 137 -5.60 3.00 12.45
CA GLN A 137 -6.01 3.38 13.82
C GLN A 137 -5.76 2.30 14.90
N ASN A 138 -4.58 1.66 14.88
CA ASN A 138 -4.21 0.55 15.76
C ASN A 138 -5.08 -0.72 15.60
N GLU A 139 -5.55 -1.01 14.39
CA GLU A 139 -6.00 -2.36 14.03
C GLU A 139 -4.80 -3.31 14.14
N VAL A 140 -4.63 -3.91 15.32
CA VAL A 140 -3.65 -4.96 15.57
C VAL A 140 -4.10 -6.22 14.80
N GLY A 141 -3.49 -6.51 13.65
CA GLY A 141 -3.77 -7.72 12.87
C GLY A 141 -3.72 -7.57 11.35
N LEU A 142 -4.34 -8.53 10.65
CA LEU A 142 -4.47 -8.57 9.19
C LEU A 142 -5.55 -7.57 8.73
N SER A 143 -5.16 -6.54 7.97
CA SER A 143 -6.10 -5.62 7.32
C SER A 143 -6.40 -6.11 5.91
N GLU A 144 -7.64 -6.47 5.63
CA GLU A 144 -8.08 -6.95 4.30
C GLU A 144 -8.67 -5.80 3.47
N LEU A 145 -8.02 -5.47 2.35
CA LEU A 145 -8.50 -4.48 1.40
C LEU A 145 -9.21 -5.21 0.24
N GLU A 146 -10.50 -4.93 0.03
CA GLU A 146 -11.30 -5.62 -0.99
C GLU A 146 -11.75 -4.65 -2.09
N LEU A 147 -11.58 -5.05 -3.35
CA LEU A 147 -12.13 -4.32 -4.49
C LEU A 147 -13.29 -5.08 -5.10
N ARG A 148 -14.37 -4.35 -5.35
CA ARG A 148 -15.61 -4.90 -5.91
C ARG A 148 -15.93 -4.30 -7.27
N LEU A 149 -16.19 -5.16 -8.25
CA LEU A 149 -16.68 -4.79 -9.56
C LEU A 149 -18.17 -5.10 -9.65
N ASN A 150 -19.01 -4.10 -9.95
CA ASN A 150 -20.47 -4.25 -9.97
C ASN A 150 -21.06 -4.82 -8.66
N GLY A 151 -20.37 -4.61 -7.53
CA GLY A 151 -20.77 -5.11 -6.21
C GLY A 151 -20.23 -6.50 -5.85
N GLU A 152 -19.58 -7.20 -6.78
CA GLU A 152 -18.94 -8.50 -6.55
C GLU A 152 -17.44 -8.34 -6.24
N ALA A 153 -16.93 -9.05 -5.24
CA ALA A 153 -15.52 -8.99 -4.87
C ALA A 153 -14.65 -9.66 -5.96
N ILE A 154 -13.71 -8.90 -6.52
CA ILE A 154 -12.83 -9.38 -7.60
C ILE A 154 -11.36 -9.46 -7.19
N PHE A 155 -10.96 -8.76 -6.14
CA PHE A 155 -9.59 -8.68 -5.67
C PHE A 155 -9.54 -8.48 -4.17
N ARG A 156 -8.54 -9.11 -3.53
CA ARG A 156 -8.23 -8.93 -2.13
C ARG A 156 -6.72 -8.73 -1.94
N LEU A 157 -6.37 -7.81 -1.04
CA LEU A 157 -5.02 -7.58 -0.53
C LEU A 157 -5.02 -7.74 0.99
#